data_AF-A0A7K4KDJ5-F1
#
_entry.id   AF-A0A7K4KDJ5-F1
#
_cell.length_a   1.000
_cell.length_b   1.000
_cell.length_c   1.000
_cell.angle_alpha   90.00
_cell.angle_beta   90.00
_cell.angle_gamma   90.00
#
_symmetry.space_group_name_H-M   'P 1'
#
loop_
_entity.id
_entity.type
_entity.pdbx_description
1 polymer ?
#
loop_
_entity_poly.entity_id
_entity_poly.type
_entity_poly.pdbx_seq_one_letter_code
_entity_poly.pdbx_strand_id
1 'polypeptide(L)'
;SHQEATEKEVERILRLLQTHFKNDRKYEFTDMPISFFDLVIDPNSFARTVENIFHVSFIIRDGLAHVKLDEDKLPIIEPVEHREGREEDRSNLARNQAVISLSHQEWK
;
A
#
# COMPACT_ATOMS: atom_id res chain seq x y z
N SER A 1 -23.80 -1.46 5.44
CA SER A 1 -23.45 -2.91 5.66
C SER A 1 -21.99 -3.01 6.09
N HIS A 2 -21.51 -4.10 6.73
CA HIS A 2 -20.08 -4.26 7.04
C HIS A 2 -19.20 -4.21 5.78
N GLN A 3 -19.68 -4.78 4.67
CA GLN A 3 -18.99 -4.74 3.38
C GLN A 3 -18.77 -3.30 2.87
N GLU A 4 -19.77 -2.45 3.03
CA GLU A 4 -19.70 -1.03 2.63
C GLU A 4 -18.68 -0.23 3.46
N ALA A 5 -18.46 -0.62 4.73
CA ALA A 5 -17.43 -0.01 5.56
C ALA A 5 -16.03 -0.42 5.08
N THR A 6 -15.83 -1.70 4.75
CA THR A 6 -14.58 -2.21 4.17
C THR A 6 -14.23 -1.51 2.85
N GLU A 7 -15.21 -1.35 1.95
CA GLU A 7 -15.01 -0.66 0.66
C GLU A 7 -14.56 0.80 0.85
N LYS A 8 -15.19 1.52 1.80
CA LYS A 8 -14.81 2.90 2.13
C LYS A 8 -13.38 3.01 2.66
N GLU A 9 -12.95 2.07 3.50
CA GLU A 9 -11.58 2.09 4.03
C GLU A 9 -10.54 1.78 2.95
N VAL A 10 -10.82 0.82 2.06
CA VAL A 10 -9.96 0.52 0.90
C VAL A 10 -9.81 1.77 0.02
N GLU A 11 -10.92 2.43 -0.31
CA GLU A 11 -10.88 3.68 -1.08
C GLU A 11 -10.12 4.80 -0.36
N ARG A 12 -10.31 4.94 0.96
CA ARG A 12 -9.61 5.94 1.77
C ARG A 12 -8.11 5.73 1.73
N ILE A 13 -7.64 4.51 1.97
CA ILE A 13 -6.20 4.18 1.97
C ILE A 13 -5.60 4.39 0.57
N LEU A 14 -6.29 3.97 -0.48
CA LEU A 14 -5.83 4.18 -1.86
C LEU A 14 -5.69 5.67 -2.19
N ARG A 15 -6.67 6.51 -1.77
CA ARG A 15 -6.60 7.96 -1.98
C ARG A 15 -5.43 8.60 -1.23
N LEU A 16 -5.15 8.16 0.00
CA LEU A 16 -3.99 8.63 0.77
C LEU A 16 -2.69 8.31 0.04
N LEU A 17 -2.54 7.05 -0.39
CA LEU A 17 -1.39 6.60 -1.17
C LEU A 17 -1.22 7.44 -2.44
N GLN A 18 -2.27 7.61 -3.24
CA GLN A 18 -2.20 8.39 -4.48
C GLN A 18 -1.94 9.88 -4.25
N THR A 19 -2.47 10.46 -3.17
CA THR A 19 -2.32 11.90 -2.88
C THR A 19 -0.88 12.23 -2.48
N HIS A 20 -0.24 11.38 -1.70
CA HIS A 20 1.17 11.52 -1.35
C HIS A 20 2.03 11.62 -2.62
N PHE A 21 1.94 10.62 -3.50
CA PHE A 21 2.72 10.57 -4.75
C PHE A 21 2.35 11.68 -5.76
N LYS A 22 1.10 12.15 -5.80
CA LYS A 22 0.70 13.26 -6.69
C LYS A 22 1.21 14.62 -6.21
N ASN A 23 1.26 14.84 -4.90
CA ASN A 23 1.77 16.08 -4.32
C ASN A 23 3.30 16.18 -4.47
N ASP A 24 3.98 15.04 -4.41
CA ASP A 24 5.44 14.96 -4.52
C ASP A 24 5.93 15.26 -5.94
N ARG A 25 5.16 14.94 -6.99
CA ARG A 25 5.50 15.27 -8.39
C ARG A 25 5.60 16.77 -8.73
N LYS A 26 5.17 17.66 -7.83
CA LYS A 26 5.31 19.12 -8.01
C LYS A 26 6.72 19.63 -7.67
N TYR A 27 7.50 18.86 -6.93
CA TYR A 27 8.87 19.19 -6.55
C TYR A 27 9.78 18.07 -7.08
N GLU A 28 10.77 18.42 -7.92
CA GLU A 28 11.68 17.45 -8.59
C GLU A 28 12.55 16.61 -7.62
N PHE A 29 12.34 16.74 -6.31
CA PHE A 29 12.95 15.95 -5.26
C PHE A 29 11.83 15.34 -4.41
N THR A 30 11.24 14.25 -4.90
CA THR A 30 11.41 12.89 -4.34
C THR A 30 10.15 12.07 -4.63
N ASP A 31 10.24 11.12 -5.56
CA ASP A 31 9.38 9.93 -5.56
C ASP A 31 9.75 9.09 -4.32
N MET A 32 9.54 9.63 -3.11
CA MET A 32 9.92 8.98 -1.88
C MET A 32 8.88 7.90 -1.59
N PRO A 33 9.28 6.62 -1.65
CA PRO A 33 8.32 5.55 -1.48
C PRO A 33 7.84 5.52 -0.02
N ILE A 34 6.55 5.26 0.19
CA ILE A 34 5.97 5.23 1.53
C ILE A 34 6.36 3.90 2.19
N SER A 35 6.88 3.96 3.42
CA SER A 35 7.05 2.77 4.25
C SER A 35 5.70 2.06 4.40
N PHE A 36 5.66 0.75 4.12
CA PHE A 36 4.45 -0.04 4.26
C PHE A 36 3.90 0.04 5.70
N PHE A 37 4.78 0.06 6.70
CA PHE A 37 4.40 0.15 8.11
C PHE A 37 3.76 1.49 8.45
N ASP A 38 4.28 2.59 7.92
CA ASP A 38 3.72 3.93 8.17
C ASP A 38 2.29 4.06 7.62
N LEU A 39 1.96 3.32 6.55
CA LEU A 39 0.63 3.32 5.97
C LEU A 39 -0.38 2.50 6.79
N VAL A 40 0.05 1.38 7.39
CA VAL A 40 -0.87 0.40 7.99
C VAL A 40 -0.92 0.41 9.52
N ILE A 41 0.13 0.89 10.19
CA ILE A 41 0.22 0.90 11.65
C ILE A 41 -0.72 1.96 12.23
N ASP A 42 -1.65 1.52 13.08
CA ASP A 42 -2.36 2.39 14.01
C ASP A 42 -1.67 2.28 15.37
N PRO A 43 -1.08 3.36 15.92
CA PRO A 43 -0.33 3.31 17.18
C PRO A 43 -1.23 3.10 18.41
N ASN A 44 -2.53 3.20 18.25
CA ASN A 44 -3.51 3.07 19.32
C ASN A 44 -4.35 1.79 19.23
N SER A 45 -4.23 1.01 18.14
CA SER A 45 -4.95 -0.26 18.01
C SER A 45 -4.27 -1.26 17.08
N PHE A 46 -3.86 -2.38 17.68
CA PHE A 46 -3.38 -3.55 16.95
C PHE A 46 -4.45 -4.13 16.02
N ALA A 47 -5.72 -4.17 16.45
CA ALA A 47 -6.80 -4.70 15.62
C ALA A 47 -6.98 -3.85 14.35
N ARG A 48 -6.96 -2.51 14.48
CA ARG A 48 -7.02 -1.61 13.33
C ARG A 48 -5.80 -1.73 12.43
N THR A 49 -4.62 -1.99 12.99
CA THR A 49 -3.41 -2.31 12.19
C THR A 49 -3.63 -3.56 11.32
N VAL A 50 -4.16 -4.64 11.90
CA VAL A 50 -4.46 -5.88 11.16
C VAL A 50 -5.53 -5.63 10.08
N GLU A 51 -6.56 -4.84 10.39
CA GLU A 51 -7.59 -4.43 9.41
C GLU A 51 -6.99 -3.61 8.27
N ASN A 52 -6.12 -2.64 8.56
CA ASN A 52 -5.42 -1.85 7.55
C ASN A 52 -4.56 -2.73 6.63
N ILE A 53 -3.80 -3.69 7.19
CA ILE A 53 -3.02 -4.66 6.40
C ILE A 53 -3.96 -5.45 5.47
N PHE A 54 -5.11 -5.91 5.99
CA PHE A 54 -6.10 -6.62 5.19
C PHE A 54 -6.66 -5.76 4.06
N HIS A 55 -6.96 -4.48 4.30
CA HIS A 55 -7.42 -3.56 3.26
C HIS A 55 -6.36 -3.31 2.19
N VAL A 56 -5.10 -3.08 2.57
CA VAL A 56 -3.99 -2.90 1.62
C VAL A 56 -3.78 -4.16 0.78
N SER A 57 -4.01 -5.35 1.33
CA SER A 57 -3.93 -6.61 0.57
C SER A 57 -4.91 -6.64 -0.62
N PHE A 58 -6.10 -6.03 -0.50
CA PHE A 58 -7.03 -5.89 -1.62
C PHE A 58 -6.51 -4.92 -2.68
N ILE A 59 -5.93 -3.79 -2.27
CA ILE A 59 -5.34 -2.80 -3.19
C ILE A 59 -4.23 -3.44 -4.03
N ILE A 60 -3.37 -4.25 -3.39
CA ILE A 60 -2.28 -4.97 -4.08
C ILE A 60 -2.84 -6.07 -5.00
N ARG A 61 -3.79 -6.88 -4.49
CA ARG A 61 -4.45 -7.94 -5.27
C ARG A 61 -5.11 -7.38 -6.54
N ASP A 62 -5.72 -6.21 -6.43
CA ASP A 62 -6.45 -5.56 -7.52
C ASP A 62 -5.50 -4.79 -8.48
N GLY A 63 -4.19 -4.83 -8.21
CA GLY A 63 -3.15 -4.25 -9.07
C GLY A 63 -3.10 -2.73 -9.03
N LEU A 64 -3.63 -2.11 -7.96
CA LEU A 64 -3.69 -0.66 -7.78
C LEU A 64 -2.45 -0.10 -7.05
N ALA A 65 -1.72 -0.97 -6.35
CA ALA A 65 -0.45 -0.68 -5.72
C ALA A 65 0.47 -1.91 -5.76
N HIS A 66 1.77 -1.70 -5.59
CA HIS A 66 2.73 -2.79 -5.41
C HIS A 66 3.63 -2.55 -4.21
N VAL A 67 4.12 -3.64 -3.63
CA VAL A 67 5.11 -3.62 -2.54
C VAL A 67 6.45 -4.08 -3.10
N LYS A 68 7.52 -3.39 -2.71
CA LYS A 68 8.91 -3.78 -2.97
C LYS A 68 9.75 -3.55 -1.72
N LEU A 69 10.99 -4.03 -1.74
CA LEU A 69 11.95 -3.75 -0.69
C LEU A 69 12.84 -2.59 -1.12
N ASP A 70 13.12 -1.67 -0.20
CA ASP A 70 14.11 -0.62 -0.40
C ASP A 70 15.56 -1.13 -0.22
N GLU A 71 16.52 -0.20 -0.19
CA GLU A 71 17.94 -0.51 -0.02
C GLU A 71 18.24 -1.21 1.32
N ASP A 72 17.51 -0.84 2.38
CA ASP A 72 17.60 -1.38 3.73
C ASP A 72 16.79 -2.68 3.93
N LYS A 73 16.18 -3.20 2.84
CA LYS A 73 15.29 -4.37 2.84
C LYS A 73 14.01 -4.18 3.64
N LEU A 74 13.57 -2.93 3.80
CA LEU A 74 12.28 -2.60 4.41
C LEU A 74 11.18 -2.53 3.34
N PRO A 75 9.96 -2.99 3.64
CA PRO A 75 8.86 -2.96 2.70
C PRO A 75 8.36 -1.54 2.48
N ILE A 76 8.30 -1.16 1.21
CA ILE A 76 7.75 0.11 0.75
C ILE A 76 6.60 -0.15 -0.24
N ILE A 77 5.62 0.76 -0.27
CA ILE A 77 4.43 0.66 -1.11
C ILE A 77 4.30 1.86 -2.04
N GLU A 78 4.00 1.59 -3.30
CA GLU A 78 3.84 2.59 -4.36
C GLU A 78 2.54 2.34 -5.14
N PRO A 79 1.81 3.40 -5.55
CA PRO A 79 0.65 3.25 -6.42
C PRO A 79 1.09 2.84 -7.83
N VAL A 80 0.32 1.98 -8.48
CA VAL A 80 0.55 1.64 -9.89
C VAL A 80 0.02 2.77 -10.77
N GLU A 81 0.89 3.41 -11.55
CA GLU A 81 0.45 4.36 -12.57
C GLU A 81 -0.21 3.62 -13.74
N HIS A 82 -1.51 3.86 -13.94
CA HIS A 82 -2.17 3.50 -15.19
C HIS A 82 -1.64 4.39 -16.31
N ARG A 83 -0.58 3.95 -16.99
CA ARG A 83 -0.22 4.51 -18.30
C ARG A 83 -1.25 4.01 -19.31
N GLU A 84 -2.14 4.90 -19.75
CA GLU A 84 -3.09 4.63 -20.83
C GLU A 84 -2.31 4.04 -22.03
N GLY A 85 -2.57 2.77 -22.38
CA GLY A 85 -2.00 2.12 -23.56
C GLY A 85 -1.05 0.94 -23.35
N ARG A 86 -0.83 0.44 -22.12
CA ARG A 86 -0.22 -0.88 -21.91
C ARG A 86 -1.18 -1.83 -21.21
N GLU A 87 -2.01 -2.50 -22.00
CA GLU A 87 -2.74 -3.70 -21.59
C GLU A 87 -1.82 -4.93 -21.45
N GLU A 88 -0.54 -4.77 -21.79
CA GLU A 88 0.45 -5.82 -21.76
C GLU A 88 1.07 -5.92 -20.35
N ASP A 89 1.01 -7.14 -19.78
CA ASP A 89 1.67 -7.60 -18.54
C ASP A 89 0.97 -7.42 -17.19
N ARG A 90 -0.38 -7.38 -17.13
CA ARG A 90 -1.07 -7.69 -15.84
C ARG A 90 -0.75 -9.11 -15.31
N SER A 91 -0.37 -10.03 -16.19
CA SER A 91 0.03 -11.41 -15.86
C SER A 91 1.52 -11.57 -15.54
N ASN A 92 2.35 -10.56 -15.85
CA ASN A 92 3.81 -10.62 -15.81
C ASN A 92 4.45 -9.58 -14.88
N LEU A 93 3.65 -8.67 -14.31
CA LEU A 93 4.06 -7.95 -13.11
C LEU A 93 4.36 -9.04 -12.07
N ALA A 94 5.64 -9.30 -11.84
CA ALA A 94 6.11 -10.31 -10.90
C ALA A 94 5.22 -10.23 -9.66
N ARG A 95 4.52 -11.34 -9.34
CA ARG A 95 3.69 -11.43 -8.14
C ARG A 95 4.64 -11.35 -6.94
N ASN A 96 5.04 -10.15 -6.58
CA ASN A 96 5.89 -9.85 -5.44
C ASN A 96 5.04 -10.10 -4.20
N GLN A 97 5.00 -11.36 -3.78
CA GLN A 97 4.38 -11.77 -2.54
C GLN A 97 5.36 -11.44 -1.41
N ALA A 98 5.05 -10.43 -0.62
CA ALA A 98 5.74 -10.16 0.63
C ALA A 98 5.00 -10.89 1.75
N VAL A 99 5.73 -11.70 2.53
CA VAL A 99 5.21 -12.29 3.77
C VAL A 99 5.77 -11.47 4.92
N ILE A 100 4.89 -10.85 5.70
CA ILE A 100 5.25 -9.97 6.81
C ILE A 100 4.73 -10.61 8.09
N SER A 101 5.61 -10.82 9.07
CA SER A 101 5.23 -11.19 10.44
C SER A 101 5.12 -9.92 11.28
N LEU A 102 4.02 -9.81 12.04
CA LEU A 102 3.82 -8.73 13.00
C LEU A 102 3.13 -9.27 14.24
N SER A 103 3.86 -9.39 15.33
CA SER A 103 3.32 -9.72 16.65
C SER A 103 2.81 -8.47 17.38
N HIS A 104 1.98 -8.67 18.40
CA HIS A 104 1.52 -7.58 19.25
C HIS A 104 2.66 -6.90 20.02
N GLN A 105 3.79 -7.58 20.23
CA GLN A 105 4.99 -7.00 20.85
C GLN A 105 5.76 -6.13 19.87
N GLU A 106 5.91 -6.56 18.61
CA GLU A 106 6.57 -5.78 17.55
C GLU A 106 5.74 -4.57 17.12
N TRP A 107 4.42 -4.62 17.25
CA TRP A 107 3.52 -3.49 17.00
C TRP A 107 3.65 -2.36 18.03
N LYS A 108 4.08 -2.66 19.27
CA LYS A 108 4.23 -1.67 20.34
C LYS A 108 5.59 -0.99 20.29
#